data_AF-A0A925Z3T1-F1
#
_entry.id   AF-A0A925Z3T1-F1
#
_cell.length_a   1.000
_cell.length_b   1.000
_cell.length_c   1.000
_cell.angle_alpha   90.00
_cell.angle_beta   90.00
_cell.angle_gamma   90.00
#
_symmetry.space_group_name_H-M   'P 1'
#
loop_
_entity.id
_entity.type
_entity.pdbx_description
1 polymer ?
#
loop_
_entity_poly.entity_id
_entity_poly.type
_entity_poly.pdbx_seq_one_letter_code
_entity_poly.pdbx_strand_id
1 'polypeptide(L)' 'MDVRRLVGDNVRRYRLAAGPSQEQVAERMGVCRAYISGLELNVVPSRRSQCERIIMLYLSAPESLN' A
#
# COMPACT_ATOMS: atom_id res chain seq x y z
N MET A 1 6.74 -0.33 19.66
CA MET A 1 5.92 -0.34 18.43
C MET A 1 6.86 -0.13 17.25
N ASP A 2 6.99 -1.08 16.32
CA ASP A 2 7.82 -0.87 15.12
C ASP A 2 6.97 -0.16 14.06
N VAL A 3 7.34 1.08 13.74
CA VAL A 3 6.62 1.92 12.76
C VAL A 3 6.54 1.24 11.38
N ARG A 4 7.53 0.43 10.99
CA ARG A 4 7.51 -0.28 9.71
C ARG A 4 6.42 -1.34 9.68
N ARG A 5 6.21 -2.01 10.81
CA ARG A 5 5.16 -3.01 10.99
C ARG A 5 3.77 -2.37 10.91
N LEU A 6 3.60 -1.22 11.57
CA LEU A 6 2.37 -0.44 11.50
C LEU A 6 2.02 -0.02 10.06
N VAL A 7 3.02 0.40 9.28
CA VAL A 7 2.82 0.79 7.88
C VAL A 7 2.34 -0.40 7.04
N GLY A 8 3.05 -1.55 7.08
CA GLY A 8 2.67 -2.71 6.28
C GLY A 8 1.30 -3.27 6.63
N ASP A 9 0.97 -3.32 7.92
CA ASP A 9 -0.34 -3.78 8.40
C ASP A 9 -1.47 -2.84 7.92
N ASN A 10 -1.24 -1.52 7.96
CA ASN A 10 -2.20 -0.54 7.46
C ASN A 10 -2.36 -0.61 5.94
N VAL A 11 -1.29 -0.78 5.18
CA VAL A 11 -1.37 -0.98 3.72
C VAL A 11 -2.29 -2.14 3.39
N ARG A 12 -2.07 -3.30 4.02
CA ARG A 12 -2.91 -4.48 3.82
C ARG A 12 -4.36 -4.20 4.17
N ARG A 13 -4.60 -3.59 5.33
CA ARG A 13 -5.95 -3.27 5.82
C ARG A 13 -6.70 -2.35 4.84
N TYR A 14 -6.09 -1.25 4.41
CA TYR A 14 -6.74 -0.30 3.51
C TYR A 14 -6.86 -0.84 2.09
N ARG A 15 -5.87 -1.62 1.61
CA ARG A 15 -6.00 -2.30 0.32
C ARG A 15 -7.19 -3.24 0.28
N LEU A 16 -7.35 -4.09 1.30
CA LEU A 16 -8.48 -5.02 1.36
C LEU A 16 -9.82 -4.30 1.46
N ALA A 17 -9.89 -3.21 2.23
CA ALA A 17 -11.10 -2.40 2.35
C ALA A 17 -11.47 -1.69 1.03
N ALA A 18 -10.48 -1.26 0.25
CA ALA A 18 -10.71 -0.61 -1.05
C ALA A 18 -10.97 -1.59 -2.21
N GLY A 19 -10.65 -2.88 -2.04
CA GLY A 19 -10.85 -3.93 -3.05
C GLY A 19 -9.74 -4.22 -4.07
N PRO A 20 -8.72 -3.39 -4.34
CA PRO A 20 -7.74 -3.74 -5.36
C PRO A 20 -6.82 -4.89 -4.94
N SER A 21 -6.38 -5.66 -5.93
CA SER A 21 -5.33 -6.65 -5.78
C SER A 21 -3.97 -5.99 -5.52
N GLN A 22 -3.00 -6.77 -5.02
CA GLN A 22 -1.62 -6.29 -4.87
C GLN A 22 -1.03 -5.83 -6.22
N GLU A 23 -1.41 -6.48 -7.32
CA GLU A 23 -0.93 -6.15 -8.68
C GLU A 23 -1.45 -4.77 -9.12
N GLN A 24 -2.75 -4.51 -8.92
CA GLN A 24 -3.37 -3.22 -9.25
C GLN A 24 -2.75 -2.05 -8.47
N VAL A 25 -2.39 -2.29 -7.20
CA VAL A 25 -1.67 -1.29 -6.40
C VAL A 25 -0.25 -1.09 -6.93
N ALA A 26 0.45 -2.18 -7.26
CA ALA A 26 1.81 -2.13 -7.77
C ALA A 26 1.89 -1.36 -9.09
N GLU A 27 0.95 -1.59 -10.00
CA GLU A 27 0.82 -0.87 -11.27
C GLU A 27 0.64 0.63 -11.06
N ARG A 28 -0.30 1.04 -10.19
CA ARG A 28 -0.51 2.47 -9.83
C ARG A 28 0.72 3.10 -9.16
N MET A 29 1.50 2.30 -8.44
CA MET A 29 2.73 2.74 -7.79
C MET A 29 3.98 2.67 -8.70
N GLY A 30 3.90 2.08 -9.89
CA GLY A 30 5.08 1.84 -10.73
C GLY A 30 6.15 0.98 -10.04
N VAL A 31 5.72 -0.03 -9.28
CA VAL A 31 6.59 -1.01 -8.60
C VAL A 31 6.16 -2.43 -8.97
N CYS A 32 6.97 -3.43 -8.61
CA CYS A 32 6.56 -4.83 -8.80
C CYS A 32 5.57 -5.28 -7.70
N ARG A 33 4.66 -6.20 -8.01
CA ARG A 33 3.75 -6.79 -7.01
C ARG A 33 4.46 -7.47 -5.84
N ALA A 34 5.67 -8.00 -6.05
CA ALA A 34 6.51 -8.53 -4.98
C ALA A 34 6.88 -7.46 -3.93
N TYR A 35 7.02 -6.19 -4.33
CA TYR A 35 7.23 -5.08 -3.41
C TYR A 35 6.02 -4.88 -2.50
N ILE A 36 4.80 -4.87 -3.07
CA ILE A 36 3.55 -4.75 -2.30
C ILE A 36 3.39 -5.93 -1.34
N SER A 37 3.64 -7.16 -1.81
CA SER A 37 3.60 -8.34 -0.95
C SER A 37 4.62 -8.26 0.18
N GLY A 38 5.86 -7.84 -0.12
CA GLY A 38 6.90 -7.69 0.89
C GLY A 38 6.57 -6.61 1.92
N LEU A 39 5.89 -5.54 1.49
CA LEU A 39 5.43 -4.45 2.34
C LEU A 39 4.34 -4.93 3.30
N GLU A 40 3.34 -5.66 2.80
CA GLU A 40 2.26 -6.24 3.62
C GLU A 40 2.74 -7.36 4.57
N LEU A 41 3.89 -7.98 4.26
CA LEU A 41 4.54 -8.98 5.11
C LEU A 41 5.57 -8.38 6.07
N ASN A 42 5.81 -7.06 6.01
CA ASN A 42 6.80 -6.35 6.82
C ASN A 42 8.26 -6.84 6.62
N VAL A 43 8.58 -7.35 5.43
CA VAL A 43 9.92 -7.89 5.10
C VAL A 43 10.74 -6.98 4.18
N VAL A 44 10.13 -5.91 3.64
CA VAL A 44 10.85 -4.87 2.88
C VAL A 44 10.76 -3.52 3.58
N PRO A 45 11.82 -2.70 3.55
CA PRO A 45 11.75 -1.34 4.07
C PRO A 45 10.91 -0.45 3.14
N SER A 46 9.96 0.28 3.71
CA SER A 46 9.28 1.37 3.00
C SER A 46 10.11 2.65 3.05
N ARG A 47 10.36 3.28 1.91
CA ARG A 47 10.95 4.63 1.85
C ARG A 47 9.83 5.66 2.06
N ARG A 48 10.17 6.82 2.63
CA ARG A 48 9.21 7.91 2.90
C ARG A 48 8.36 8.28 1.66
N SER A 49 8.99 8.42 0.49
CA SER A 49 8.29 8.71 -0.77
C SER A 49 7.29 7.64 -1.20
N GLN A 50 7.53 6.37 -0.82
CA GLN A 50 6.61 5.27 -1.12
C GLN A 50 5.43 5.25 -0.14
N CYS A 51 5.66 5.56 1.14
CA CYS A 51 4.56 5.79 2.08
C CYS A 51 3.64 6.91 1.60
N GLU A 52 4.19 8.04 1.13
CA GLU A 52 3.41 9.15 0.60
C GLU A 52 2.56 8.74 -0.62
N ARG A 53 3.11 7.94 -1.55
CA ARG A 53 2.35 7.43 -2.69
C ARG A 53 1.25 6.45 -2.30
N ILE A 54 1.48 5.57 -1.33
CA ILE A 54 0.46 4.67 -0.77
C ILE A 54 -0.65 5.48 -0.11
N ILE A 55 -0.28 6.46 0.71
CA ILE A 55 -1.22 7.35 1.39
C ILE A 55 -2.07 8.10 0.35
N MET A 56 -1.47 8.63 -0.72
CA MET A 56 -2.21 9.30 -1.79
C MET A 56 -3.16 8.35 -2.55
N LEU A 57 -2.80 7.07 -2.72
CA LEU A 57 -3.69 6.09 -3.35
C LEU A 57 -4.93 5.75 -2.52
N TYR A 58 -4.85 5.86 -1.20
CA TYR A 58 -5.94 5.48 -0.29
C TYR A 58 -6.65 6.66 0.39
N LEU A 59 -6.02 7.84 0.51
CA LEU A 59 -6.62 9.07 1.06
C LEU A 59 -7.18 9.99 -0.03
N SER A 60 -6.71 9.91 -1.27
CA SER A 60 -7.20 10.73 -2.39
C SER A 60 -8.28 10.03 -3.22
N ALA A 61 -8.95 9.02 -2.67
CA ALA A 61 -10.14 8.44 -3.27
C ALA A 61 -11.43 8.89 -2.54
N PRO A 62 -11.81 10.18 -2.60
CA PRO A 62 -13.22 10.52 -2.48
C PRO A 62 -13.91 10.11 -3.81
N GLU A 63 -14.94 9.26 -3.70
CA GLU A 63 -16.01 9.11 -4.70
C GLU A 63 -15.81 8.28 -5.99
N SER A 64 -14.80 7.44 -6.16
CA SER A 64 -14.75 6.56 -7.36
C SER A 64 -14.41 5.09 -7.09
N LEU A 65 -15.18 4.48 -6.19
CA LEU A 65 -15.37 3.03 -6.12
C LEU A 65 -16.87 2.73 -6.32
N ASN A 66 -17.36 3.04 -7.52
CA ASN A 66 -18.52 2.38 -8.14
C ASN A 66 -18.01 1.63 -9.37
#